data_AF-A0A6N8EAB1-F1
#
_entry.id   AF-A0A6N8EAB1-F1
#
_cell.length_a   1.000
_cell.length_b   1.000
_cell.length_c   1.000
_cell.angle_alpha   90.00
_cell.angle_beta   90.00
_cell.angle_gamma   90.00
#
_symmetry.space_group_name_H-M   'P 1'
#
loop_
_entity.id
_entity.type
_entity.pdbx_description
1 polymer ?
#
loop_
_entity_poly.entity_id
_entity_poly.type
_entity_poly.pdbx_seq_one_letter_code
_entity_poly.pdbx_strand_id
1 'polypeptide(L)' 'MVKTVDCPHCGKPVSWTPDSRWRPFCSERCRLIDLGDWLEERHRLAADDEAPVEDGPDSMAAPIQH' A
#
# COMPACT_ATOMS: atom_id res chain seq x y z
N MET A 1 -16.94 -17.22 -16.76
CA MET A 1 -17.42 -16.63 -15.49
C MET A 1 -16.76 -15.27 -15.34
N VAL A 2 -17.50 -14.23 -14.94
CA VAL A 2 -16.94 -12.87 -14.75
C VAL A 2 -16.35 -12.79 -13.33
N LYS A 3 -15.08 -12.42 -13.21
CA LYS A 3 -14.43 -12.19 -11.90
C LYS A 3 -15.15 -11.05 -11.20
N THR A 4 -15.40 -11.18 -9.90
CA THR A 4 -15.94 -10.10 -9.06
C THR A 4 -14.93 -9.77 -7.98
N VAL A 5 -14.77 -8.49 -7.66
CA VAL A 5 -13.90 -7.98 -6.58
C VAL A 5 -14.68 -7.04 -5.70
N ASP A 6 -14.25 -6.85 -4.46
CA ASP A 6 -14.88 -5.88 -3.57
C ASP A 6 -14.26 -4.48 -3.77
N CYS A 7 -15.12 -3.46 -3.77
CA CYS A 7 -14.69 -2.07 -3.80
C CYS A 7 -13.87 -1.76 -2.53
N PRO A 8 -12.60 -1.32 -2.64
CA PRO A 8 -11.74 -1.16 -1.48
C PRO A 8 -12.23 -0.06 -0.51
N HIS A 9 -12.99 0.91 -1.01
CA HIS A 9 -13.53 1.99 -0.19
C HIS A 9 -14.81 1.62 0.57
N CYS A 10 -15.71 0.80 0.00
CA CYS A 10 -17.04 0.56 0.57
C CYS A 10 -17.53 -0.88 0.55
N GLY A 11 -16.71 -1.82 0.08
CA GLY A 11 -17.01 -3.26 0.06
C GLY A 11 -18.05 -3.72 -0.95
N LYS A 12 -18.63 -2.83 -1.76
CA LYS A 12 -19.61 -3.23 -2.79
C LYS A 12 -18.95 -4.12 -3.87
N PRO A 13 -19.62 -5.18 -4.33
CA PRO A 13 -19.08 -6.05 -5.37
C PRO A 13 -19.01 -5.33 -6.73
N VAL A 14 -17.91 -5.56 -7.45
CA VAL A 14 -17.62 -4.97 -8.76
C VAL A 14 -17.25 -6.08 -9.75
N SER A 15 -18.04 -6.20 -10.82
CA SER A 15 -17.75 -7.11 -11.93
C SER A 15 -16.53 -6.65 -12.72
N TRP A 16 -15.59 -7.55 -12.96
CA TRP A 16 -14.34 -7.33 -13.72
C TRP A 16 -14.57 -7.49 -15.24
N THR A 17 -15.35 -6.57 -15.81
CA THR A 17 -15.65 -6.50 -17.26
C THR A 17 -14.85 -5.37 -17.93
N PRO A 18 -15.24 -4.85 -19.11
CA PRO A 18 -14.85 -3.50 -19.54
C PRO A 18 -15.81 -2.40 -19.09
N ASP A 19 -17.10 -2.70 -18.90
CA ASP A 19 -18.17 -1.71 -18.62
C ASP A 19 -18.09 -1.03 -17.25
N SER A 20 -17.62 -1.73 -16.22
CA SER A 20 -17.31 -1.15 -14.89
C SER A 20 -16.13 -0.16 -14.96
N ARG A 21 -16.36 1.05 -15.48
CA ARG A 21 -15.32 2.06 -15.82
C ARG A 21 -14.36 2.40 -14.68
N TRP A 22 -14.77 2.22 -13.44
CA TRP A 22 -14.04 2.65 -12.25
C TRP A 22 -13.36 1.53 -11.46
N ARG A 23 -13.27 0.31 -12.00
CA ARG A 23 -12.60 -0.83 -11.32
C ARG A 23 -11.23 -0.43 -10.75
N PRO A 24 -10.88 -0.85 -9.52
CA PRO A 24 -11.62 -1.76 -8.65
C PRO A 24 -12.78 -1.12 -7.87
N PHE A 25 -13.05 0.18 -8.05
CA PHE A 25 -14.09 0.91 -7.34
C PHE A 25 -15.47 0.73 -7.98
N CYS A 26 -16.52 0.74 -7.14
CA CYS A 26 -17.90 0.62 -7.62
C CYS A 26 -18.45 1.90 -8.28
N SER A 27 -17.77 3.04 -8.10
CA SER A 27 -18.18 4.34 -8.65
C SER A 27 -17.02 5.32 -8.69
N GLU A 28 -17.17 6.39 -9.46
CA GLU A 28 -16.22 7.52 -9.48
C GLU A 28 -16.05 8.15 -8.10
N ARG A 29 -17.14 8.28 -7.35
CA ARG A 29 -17.13 8.80 -5.98
C ARG A 29 -16.18 8.00 -5.09
N CYS A 30 -16.24 6.68 -5.12
CA CYS A 30 -15.38 5.84 -4.29
C CYS A 30 -13.90 5.95 -4.68
N ARG A 31 -13.61 6.06 -5.99
CA ARG A 31 -12.24 6.33 -6.48
C ARG A 31 -11.71 7.67 -5.98
N LEU A 32 -12.54 8.72 -6.00
CA LEU A 32 -12.13 10.06 -5.56
C LEU A 32 -11.94 10.16 -4.05
N ILE A 33 -12.76 9.46 -3.27
CA ILE A 33 -12.59 9.42 -1.81
C ILE A 33 -11.29 8.70 -1.46
N ASP A 34 -11.04 7.52 -2.05
CA ASP A 34 -9.78 6.79 -1.85
C ASP A 34 -8.56 7.67 -2.17
N LEU A 35 -8.58 8.39 -3.29
CA LEU A 35 -7.55 9.36 -3.63
C LEU A 35 -7.41 10.47 -2.57
N GLY A 36 -8.52 10.99 -2.04
CA GLY A 36 -8.51 11.97 -0.95
C GLY A 36 -7.89 11.41 0.34
N ASP A 37 -8.23 10.19 0.72
CA ASP A 37 -7.66 9.51 1.89
C ASP A 37 -6.14 9.36 1.78
N TRP A 38 -5.62 9.11 0.58
CA TRP A 38 -4.17 9.08 0.31
C TRP A 38 -3.52 10.46 0.43
N LEU A 39 -4.13 11.49 -0.16
CA LEU A 39 -3.61 12.86 -0.10
C LEU A 39 -3.59 13.40 1.34
N GLU A 40 -4.50 12.93 2.18
CA GLU A 40 -4.61 13.30 3.59
C GLU A 40 -3.79 12.37 4.53
N GLU A 41 -2.94 11.50 3.97
CA GLU A 41 -2.10 10.55 4.72
C GLU A 41 -2.90 9.65 5.68
N ARG A 42 -4.18 9.42 5.40
CA ARG A 42 -5.05 8.51 6.19
C ARG A 42 -4.74 7.05 5.93
N HIS A 43 -4.16 6.74 4.77
CA HIS A 43 -3.53 5.45 4.49
C HIS A 43 -2.08 5.47 4.95
N ARG A 44 -1.77 4.72 6.02
CA ARG A 44 -0.39 4.46 6.45
C ARG A 44 0.02 3.06 6.05
N LEU A 45 1.16 2.96 5.39
CA LEU A 45 1.88 1.69 5.28
C LEU A 45 2.46 1.40 6.66
N ALA A 46 2.29 0.17 7.15
CA ALA A 46 3.07 -0.26 8.31
C ALA A 46 4.54 -0.18 7.90
N ALA A 47 5.35 0.50 8.71
CA ALA A 47 6.79 0.29 8.62
C ALA A 47 7.03 -1.12 9.15
N ASP A 48 7.52 -2.03 8.31
CA ASP A 48 8.18 -3.21 8.83
C ASP A 48 9.39 -2.68 9.61
N ASP A 49 9.49 -3.06 10.90
CA ASP A 49 10.68 -2.89 11.71
C ASP A 49 11.81 -3.78 11.14
N GLU A 50 12.21 -3.55 9.89
CA GLU A 50 13.36 -4.21 9.30
C GLU A 50 14.62 -3.51 9.81
N ALA A 51 15.54 -4.36 10.26
CA ALA A 51 16.72 -4.07 11.07
C ALA A 51 17.57 -2.88 10.56
N PRO A 52 18.40 -2.27 11.44
CA PRO A 52 19.23 -1.13 11.08
C PRO A 52 20.01 -1.41 9.80
N VAL A 53 19.80 -0.56 8.79
CA VAL A 53 20.71 -0.46 7.65
C VAL A 53 22.02 0.16 8.15
N GLU A 54 23.00 -0.70 8.44
CA GLU A 54 24.37 -0.31 8.75
C GLU A 54 25.03 0.25 7.48
N ASP A 55 24.93 1.57 7.29
CA ASP A 55 25.63 2.33 6.26
C ASP A 55 26.98 2.82 6.82
N GLY A 56 28.10 2.20 6.44
CA GLY A 56 29.43 2.80 6.63
C GLY A 56 30.64 1.85 6.65
N PRO A 57 31.66 2.04 5.79
CA PRO A 57 32.92 1.31 5.84
C PRO A 57 33.86 1.95 6.88
N ASP A 58 33.48 1.94 8.15
CA ASP A 58 34.38 2.30 9.24
C ASP A 58 34.08 1.46 10.50
N SER A 59 33.95 0.15 10.29
CA SER A 59 34.06 -0.82 11.37
C SER A 59 35.53 -0.94 11.76
N MET A 60 36.00 0.01 12.56
CA MET A 60 37.26 -0.04 13.29
C MET A 60 37.43 -1.44 13.90
N ALA A 61 38.53 -2.10 13.51
CA ALA A 61 38.91 -3.40 14.03
C ALA A 61 38.86 -3.40 15.56
N ALA A 62 38.12 -4.34 16.13
CA ALA A 62 38.05 -4.55 17.58
C ALA A 62 39.46 -4.74 18.15
N PRO A 63 39.77 -4.23 19.36
CA PRO A 63 41.06 -4.46 19.99
C PRO A 63 41.18 -5.95 20.33
N ILE A 64 42.11 -6.65 19.69
CA ILE A 64 42.47 -8.02 20.05
C ILE A 64 43.17 -7.96 21.41
N GLN A 65 42.48 -8.42 22.45
CA GLN A 65 43.08 -8.69 23.76
C GLN A 65 43.94 -9.96 23.64
N HIS A 66 45.24 -9.82 23.94
CA HIS A 66 46.07 -10.84 24.60
C HIS A 66 46.92 -10.12 25.65
#